data_AF-A0A954M0W3-F1
#
_entry.id   AF-A0A954M0W3-F1
#
_cell.length_a   1.000
_cell.length_b   1.000
_cell.length_c   1.000
_cell.angle_alpha   90.00
_cell.angle_beta   90.00
_cell.angle_gamma   90.00
#
_symmetry.space_group_name_H-M   'P 1'
#
loop_
_entity.id
_entity.type
_entity.pdbx_description
1 polymer ?
#
loop_
_entity_poly.entity_id
_entity_poly.type
_entity_poly.pdbx_seq_one_letter_code
_entity_poly.pdbx_strand_id
1 'polypeptide(L)'
;MAVEKQHDPDAGTLSEGANDWFRQFLKLLEIFLTETGQGLPSDADHAGYSLAAMRAVKMTLLDSGFDNEQILSLFGRVAAENAEVSPMPEWTAELNRRRFELIDGDIQGTLSHKERVELAGLTQLMREHLDSEVNLPFEGARKLHCHLTELDSESTGYGQ
;
A
#
# COMPACT_ATOMS: atom_id res chain seq x y z
N MET A 1 -49.23 -11.60 -11.15
CA MET A 1 -48.27 -11.78 -10.04
C MET A 1 -47.08 -10.89 -10.31
N ALA A 2 -47.14 -9.62 -9.91
CA ALA A 2 -46.02 -8.70 -10.04
C ALA A 2 -45.14 -8.87 -8.80
N VAL A 3 -43.87 -9.24 -9.00
CA VAL A 3 -42.87 -9.31 -7.93
C VAL A 3 -42.53 -7.87 -7.56
N GLU A 4 -43.11 -7.38 -6.46
CA GLU A 4 -42.57 -6.22 -5.76
C GLU A 4 -41.16 -6.58 -5.30
N LYS A 5 -40.16 -6.03 -5.98
CA LYS A 5 -38.81 -6.01 -5.44
C LYS A 5 -38.84 -5.12 -4.21
N GLN A 6 -38.77 -5.75 -3.04
CA GLN A 6 -38.52 -5.07 -1.76
C GLN A 6 -37.33 -4.13 -1.95
N HIS A 7 -37.59 -2.84 -1.78
CA HIS A 7 -36.58 -1.81 -1.66
C HIS A 7 -35.87 -2.07 -0.32
N ASP A 8 -34.59 -2.42 -0.39
CA ASP A 8 -33.71 -2.56 0.77
C ASP A 8 -33.47 -1.16 1.35
N PRO A 9 -34.04 -0.79 2.51
CA PRO A 9 -34.02 0.60 3.00
C PRO A 9 -32.70 0.94 3.72
N ASP A 10 -31.75 0.00 3.79
CA ASP A 10 -30.54 0.11 4.62
C ASP A 10 -29.24 0.13 3.81
N ALA A 11 -29.31 0.60 2.55
CA ALA A 11 -28.12 1.00 1.81
C ALA A 11 -27.55 2.26 2.49
N GLY A 12 -26.70 2.03 3.50
CA GLY A 12 -26.06 2.99 4.41
C GLY A 12 -25.79 4.37 3.80
N THR A 13 -26.78 5.24 3.88
CA THR A 13 -26.64 6.63 3.49
C THR A 13 -26.03 7.36 4.68
N LEU A 14 -24.74 7.69 4.55
CA LEU A 14 -24.08 8.59 5.49
C LEU A 14 -24.94 9.85 5.67
N SER A 15 -25.03 10.35 6.90
CA SER A 15 -25.74 11.61 7.14
C SER A 15 -25.14 12.73 6.29
N GLU A 16 -25.96 13.69 5.88
CA GLU A 16 -25.49 14.82 5.06
C GLU A 16 -24.32 15.55 5.73
N GLY A 17 -24.38 15.74 7.06
CA GLY A 17 -23.27 16.30 7.82
C GLY A 17 -22.00 15.46 7.82
N ALA A 18 -22.11 14.12 7.83
CA ALA A 18 -20.93 13.24 7.69
C ALA A 18 -20.34 13.34 6.27
N ASN A 19 -21.19 13.36 5.24
CA ASN A 19 -20.77 13.55 3.85
C ASN A 19 -20.05 14.88 3.65
N ASP A 20 -20.58 15.97 4.20
CA ASP A 20 -19.97 17.30 4.11
C ASP A 20 -18.61 17.34 4.83
N TRP A 21 -18.53 16.72 6.02
CA TRP A 21 -17.27 16.58 6.73
C TRP A 21 -16.23 15.81 5.90
N PHE A 22 -16.58 14.65 5.34
CA PHE A 22 -15.67 13.87 4.50
C PHE A 22 -15.22 14.63 3.26
N ARG A 23 -16.14 15.35 2.59
CA ARG A 23 -15.80 16.17 1.42
C ARG A 23 -14.82 17.27 1.79
N GLN A 24 -15.02 17.93 2.92
CA GLN A 24 -14.13 18.99 3.38
C GLN A 24 -12.76 18.42 3.80
N PHE A 25 -12.76 17.30 4.52
CA PHE A 25 -11.55 16.59 4.91
C PHE A 25 -10.72 16.18 3.69
N LEU A 26 -11.34 15.58 2.66
CA LEU A 26 -10.64 15.16 1.45
C LEU A 26 -10.02 16.32 0.67
N LYS A 27 -10.71 17.47 0.61
CA LYS A 27 -10.16 18.68 -0.02
C LYS A 27 -8.91 19.18 0.70
N LEU A 28 -8.96 19.23 2.03
CA LEU A 28 -7.82 19.66 2.84
C LEU A 28 -6.68 18.65 2.75
N LEU A 29 -6.99 17.35 2.74
CA LEU A 29 -6.01 16.29 2.59
C LEU A 29 -5.26 16.38 1.26
N GLU A 30 -5.96 16.63 0.16
CA GLU A 30 -5.35 16.78 -1.17
C GLU A 30 -4.35 17.96 -1.20
N ILE A 31 -4.73 19.09 -0.60
CA ILE A 31 -3.87 20.27 -0.47
C ILE A 31 -2.61 19.91 0.32
N PHE A 32 -2.78 19.36 1.53
CA PHE A 32 -1.66 19.05 2.40
C PHE A 32 -0.75 17.93 1.87
N LEU A 33 -1.29 16.95 1.14
CA LEU A 33 -0.47 15.93 0.47
C LEU A 33 0.42 16.54 -0.60
N THR A 34 -0.11 17.50 -1.36
CA THR A 34 0.67 18.20 -2.39
C THR A 34 1.77 19.04 -1.74
N GLU A 35 1.45 19.75 -0.67
CA GLU A 35 2.41 20.60 0.07
C GLU A 35 3.51 19.78 0.74
N THR A 36 3.17 18.71 1.47
CA THR A 36 4.18 17.88 2.12
C THR A 36 5.00 17.08 1.12
N GLY A 37 4.40 16.67 0.00
CA GLY A 37 5.08 15.98 -1.09
C GLY A 37 6.09 16.87 -1.83
N GLN A 38 5.75 18.14 -2.10
CA GLN A 38 6.67 19.09 -2.72
C GLN A 38 7.87 19.44 -1.85
N GLY A 39 7.73 19.30 -0.52
CA GLY A 39 8.82 19.52 0.43
C GLY A 39 9.83 18.37 0.53
N LEU A 40 9.62 17.26 -0.20
CA LEU A 40 10.52 16.11 -0.15
C LEU A 40 11.73 16.29 -1.10
N PRO A 41 12.92 15.84 -0.69
CA PRO A 41 14.08 15.81 -1.56
C PRO A 41 13.90 14.75 -2.66
N SER A 42 14.55 14.94 -3.80
CA SER A 42 14.40 14.06 -4.98
C SER A 42 14.89 12.62 -4.77
N ASP A 43 15.71 12.39 -3.74
CA ASP A 43 16.26 11.09 -3.33
C ASP A 43 15.52 10.48 -2.13
N ALA A 44 14.33 11.00 -1.77
CA ALA A 44 13.54 10.47 -0.68
C ALA A 44 13.22 8.98 -0.88
N ASP A 45 13.40 8.21 0.20
CA ASP A 45 13.02 6.81 0.26
C ASP A 45 11.52 6.63 0.56
N HIS A 46 11.06 5.39 0.54
CA HIS A 46 9.65 5.07 0.79
C HIS A 46 9.17 5.53 2.18
N ALA A 47 10.06 5.50 3.18
CA ALA A 47 9.79 5.98 4.52
C ALA A 47 9.56 7.51 4.54
N GLY A 48 10.33 8.26 3.75
CA GLY A 48 10.15 9.70 3.55
C GLY A 48 8.77 10.05 2.98
N TYR A 49 8.33 9.36 1.92
CA TYR A 49 6.98 9.54 1.35
C TYR A 49 5.89 9.20 2.36
N SER A 50 6.05 8.09 3.08
CA SER A 50 5.10 7.65 4.11
C SER A 50 4.98 8.68 5.24
N LEU A 51 6.11 9.24 5.69
CA LEU A 51 6.13 10.27 6.72
C LEU A 51 5.48 11.57 6.24
N ALA A 52 5.71 11.98 4.98
CA ALA A 52 5.07 13.15 4.41
C ALA A 52 3.54 12.98 4.29
N ALA A 53 3.07 11.80 3.91
CA ALA A 53 1.66 11.48 3.89
C ALA A 53 1.04 11.53 5.29
N MET A 54 1.69 10.94 6.29
CA MET A 54 1.23 11.00 7.68
C MET A 54 1.21 12.42 8.25
N ARG A 55 2.16 13.27 7.85
CA ARG A 55 2.14 14.71 8.20
C ARG A 55 0.95 15.41 7.57
N ALA A 56 0.62 15.13 6.30
CA ALA A 56 -0.55 15.71 5.65
C ALA A 56 -1.86 15.30 6.35
N VAL A 57 -2.00 14.03 6.72
CA VAL A 57 -3.14 13.54 7.52
C VAL A 57 -3.23 14.28 8.86
N LYS A 58 -2.10 14.42 9.57
CA LYS A 58 -2.06 15.17 10.83
C LYS A 58 -2.52 16.63 10.66
N MET A 59 -2.02 17.34 9.64
CA MET A 59 -2.41 18.73 9.37
C MET A 59 -3.90 18.84 9.03
N THR A 60 -4.42 17.92 8.21
CA THR A 60 -5.84 17.86 7.86
C THR A 60 -6.72 17.71 9.11
N LEU A 61 -6.32 16.86 10.06
CA LEU A 61 -7.05 16.67 11.32
C LEU A 61 -7.01 17.92 12.20
N LEU A 62 -5.86 18.60 12.30
CA LEU A 62 -5.74 19.87 13.02
C LEU A 62 -6.69 20.94 12.44
N ASP A 63 -6.71 21.08 11.11
CA ASP A 63 -7.61 22.02 10.41
C ASP A 63 -9.09 21.64 10.53
N SER A 64 -9.37 20.34 10.74
CA SER A 64 -10.71 19.83 11.02
C SER A 64 -11.15 20.06 12.49
N GLY A 65 -10.32 20.73 13.30
CA GLY A 65 -10.64 21.13 14.68
C GLY A 65 -10.20 20.13 15.75
N PHE A 66 -9.42 19.11 15.40
CA PHE A 66 -8.84 18.19 16.38
C PHE A 66 -7.59 18.79 17.02
N ASP A 67 -7.36 18.48 18.29
CA ASP A 67 -6.10 18.79 18.97
C ASP A 67 -5.07 17.64 18.86
N ASN A 68 -3.84 17.88 19.29
CA ASN A 68 -2.78 16.87 19.21
C ASN A 68 -3.04 15.63 20.09
N GLU A 69 -3.74 15.77 21.22
CA GLU A 69 -4.03 14.64 22.12
C GLU A 69 -5.11 13.74 21.51
N GLN A 70 -6.14 14.34 20.93
CA GLN A 70 -7.19 13.65 20.19
C GLN A 70 -6.62 12.93 18.97
N ILE A 71 -5.73 13.57 18.22
CA ILE A 71 -5.04 12.96 17.07
C ILE A 71 -4.21 11.76 17.53
N LEU A 72 -3.45 11.89 18.62
CA LEU A 72 -2.65 10.79 19.15
C LEU A 72 -3.53 9.61 19.59
N SER A 73 -4.65 9.90 20.26
CA SER A 73 -5.64 8.90 20.65
C SER A 73 -6.26 8.21 19.44
N LEU A 74 -6.60 8.95 18.39
CA LEU A 74 -7.13 8.39 17.13
C LEU A 74 -6.12 7.46 16.46
N PHE A 75 -4.86 7.89 16.30
CA PHE A 75 -3.83 7.03 15.74
C PHE A 75 -3.58 5.79 16.60
N GLY A 76 -3.58 5.93 17.92
CA GLY A 76 -3.46 4.80 18.85
C GLY A 76 -4.60 3.80 18.70
N ARG A 77 -5.85 4.28 18.55
CA ARG A 77 -7.01 3.44 18.30
C ARG A 77 -6.92 2.73 16.95
N VAL A 78 -6.58 3.44 15.87
CA VAL A 78 -6.39 2.83 14.55
C VAL A 78 -5.28 1.77 14.58
N ALA A 79 -4.17 2.04 15.27
CA ALA A 79 -3.09 1.08 15.43
C ALA A 79 -3.54 -0.16 16.22
N ALA A 80 -4.36 0.02 17.26
CA ALA A 80 -4.92 -1.07 18.06
C ALA A 80 -5.99 -1.88 17.31
N GLU A 81 -6.86 -1.23 16.53
CA GLU A 81 -7.82 -1.88 15.62
C GLU A 81 -7.09 -2.73 14.56
N ASN A 82 -5.92 -2.25 14.10
CA ASN A 82 -5.05 -3.03 13.22
C ASN A 82 -4.15 -4.04 13.96
N ALA A 83 -4.10 -4.06 15.29
CA ALA A 83 -3.36 -5.07 16.04
C ALA A 83 -4.14 -6.40 16.16
N GLU A 84 -5.46 -6.36 15.94
CA GLU A 84 -6.29 -7.56 15.70
C GLU A 84 -6.21 -8.06 14.25
N VAL A 85 -5.29 -7.51 13.44
CA VAL A 85 -4.99 -8.06 12.11
C VAL A 85 -4.34 -9.41 12.31
N SER A 86 -5.14 -10.45 12.01
CA SER A 86 -4.64 -11.77 11.62
C SER A 86 -3.33 -11.60 10.88
N PRO A 87 -2.26 -12.34 11.23
CA PRO A 87 -0.98 -12.22 10.57
C PRO A 87 -1.23 -12.18 9.06
N MET A 88 -0.69 -11.16 8.39
CA MET A 88 -0.83 -11.01 6.95
C MET A 88 -0.65 -12.39 6.32
N PRO A 89 -1.63 -12.89 5.55
CA PRO A 89 -1.58 -14.26 5.10
C PRO A 89 -0.29 -14.45 4.31
N GLU A 90 0.52 -15.43 4.72
CA GLU A 90 1.76 -15.77 4.03
C GLU A 90 1.45 -16.03 2.55
N TRP A 91 2.32 -15.55 1.66
CA TRP A 91 2.10 -15.72 0.23
C TRP A 91 2.07 -17.22 -0.11
N THR A 92 0.97 -17.67 -0.70
CA THR A 92 0.76 -19.08 -1.07
C THR A 92 0.46 -19.24 -2.57
N ALA A 93 0.64 -20.46 -3.08
CA ALA A 93 0.27 -20.80 -4.45
C ALA A 93 -1.22 -20.56 -4.74
N GLU A 94 -2.09 -20.69 -3.73
CA GLU A 94 -3.51 -20.43 -3.83
C GLU A 94 -3.80 -18.93 -4.07
N LEU A 95 -3.15 -18.05 -3.29
CA LEU A 95 -3.24 -16.60 -3.47
C LEU A 95 -2.69 -16.17 -4.85
N ASN A 96 -1.62 -16.82 -5.31
CA ASN A 96 -1.07 -16.57 -6.64
C ASN A 96 -2.04 -17.01 -7.75
N ARG A 97 -2.69 -18.18 -7.61
CA ARG A 97 -3.73 -18.65 -8.55
C ARG A 97 -4.88 -17.65 -8.62
N ARG A 98 -5.40 -17.23 -7.46
CA ARG A 98 -6.47 -16.23 -7.39
C ARG A 98 -6.07 -14.91 -8.05
N ARG A 99 -4.83 -14.46 -7.84
CA ARG A 99 -4.30 -13.27 -8.51
C ARG A 99 -4.30 -13.42 -10.04
N PHE A 100 -3.94 -14.58 -10.59
CA PHE A 100 -3.99 -14.82 -12.03
C PHE A 100 -5.42 -14.78 -12.59
N GLU A 101 -6.39 -15.41 -11.90
CA GLU A 101 -7.80 -15.35 -12.30
C GLU A 101 -8.32 -13.91 -12.38
N LEU A 102 -7.92 -13.08 -11.41
CA LEU A 102 -8.27 -11.66 -11.38
C LEU A 102 -7.59 -10.86 -12.50
N ILE A 103 -6.32 -11.13 -12.80
CA ILE A 103 -5.62 -10.50 -13.93
C ILE A 103 -6.31 -10.84 -15.25
N ASP A 104 -6.70 -12.10 -15.44
CA ASP A 104 -7.43 -12.52 -16.63
C ASP A 104 -8.79 -11.79 -16.74
N GLY A 105 -9.50 -11.63 -15.62
CA GLY A 105 -10.71 -10.83 -15.54
C GLY A 105 -10.49 -9.34 -15.85
N ASP A 106 -9.31 -8.80 -15.53
CA ASP A 106 -8.96 -7.38 -15.76
C ASP A 106 -8.71 -7.16 -17.25
N ILE A 107 -7.94 -8.06 -17.85
CA ILE A 107 -7.65 -8.09 -19.29
C ILE A 107 -8.95 -8.22 -20.08
N GLN A 108 -9.90 -9.02 -19.60
CA GLN A 108 -11.22 -9.19 -20.21
C GLN A 108 -12.18 -8.05 -19.91
N GLY A 109 -11.84 -7.13 -19.01
CA GLY A 109 -12.70 -6.01 -18.59
C GLY A 109 -13.96 -6.45 -17.83
N THR A 110 -13.97 -7.64 -17.24
CA THR A 110 -15.13 -8.23 -16.53
C THR A 110 -15.07 -8.03 -15.02
N LEU A 111 -14.00 -7.39 -14.54
CA LEU A 111 -13.64 -7.24 -13.14
C LEU A 111 -14.56 -6.27 -12.38
N SER A 112 -15.20 -6.74 -11.30
CA SER A 112 -16.00 -5.86 -10.43
C SER A 112 -15.11 -4.91 -9.62
N HIS A 113 -15.70 -3.88 -9.01
CA HIS A 113 -14.94 -2.94 -8.17
C HIS A 113 -14.29 -3.63 -6.96
N LYS A 114 -15.02 -4.55 -6.31
CA LYS A 114 -14.51 -5.31 -5.15
C LYS A 114 -13.29 -6.15 -5.53
N GLU A 115 -13.38 -6.83 -6.66
CA GLU A 115 -12.32 -7.70 -7.16
C GLU A 115 -11.11 -6.89 -7.67
N ARG A 116 -11.30 -5.63 -8.12
CA ARG A 116 -10.17 -4.73 -8.44
C ARG A 116 -9.38 -4.34 -7.19
N VAL A 117 -10.09 -4.08 -6.09
CA VAL A 117 -9.46 -3.83 -4.79
C VAL A 117 -8.74 -5.09 -4.28
N GLU A 118 -9.34 -6.27 -4.45
CA GLU A 118 -8.71 -7.56 -4.14
C GLU A 118 -7.41 -7.77 -4.93
N LEU A 119 -7.43 -7.53 -6.25
CA LEU A 119 -6.25 -7.65 -7.11
C LEU A 119 -5.13 -6.69 -6.69
N ALA A 120 -5.47 -5.45 -6.31
CA ALA A 120 -4.50 -4.49 -5.79
C ALA A 120 -3.85 -4.99 -4.50
N GLY A 121 -4.64 -5.53 -3.55
CA GLY A 121 -4.15 -6.13 -2.31
C GLY A 121 -3.24 -7.33 -2.53
N LEU A 122 -3.64 -8.29 -3.39
CA LEU A 122 -2.82 -9.46 -3.73
C LEU A 122 -1.52 -9.09 -4.43
N THR A 123 -1.55 -8.06 -5.28
CA THR A 123 -0.34 -7.58 -5.98
C THR A 123 0.62 -6.86 -5.02
N GLN A 124 0.10 -6.21 -3.98
CA GLN A 124 0.93 -5.64 -2.92
C GLN A 124 1.58 -6.74 -2.07
N LEU A 125 0.79 -7.74 -1.64
CA LEU A 125 1.28 -8.87 -0.86
C LEU A 125 2.35 -9.69 -1.62
N MET A 126 2.18 -9.88 -2.93
CA MET A 126 3.19 -10.52 -3.78
C MET A 126 4.51 -9.74 -3.80
N ARG A 127 4.44 -8.40 -3.89
CA ARG A 127 5.64 -7.53 -3.88
C ARG A 127 6.37 -7.66 -2.55
N GLU A 128 5.65 -7.57 -1.44
CA GLU A 128 6.23 -7.74 -0.10
C GLU A 128 6.86 -9.12 0.09
N HIS A 129 6.25 -10.18 -0.45
CA HIS A 129 6.84 -11.51 -0.44
C HIS A 129 8.14 -11.61 -1.27
N LEU A 130 8.17 -11.00 -2.46
CA LEU A 130 9.37 -10.97 -3.30
C LEU A 130 10.49 -10.12 -2.69
N ASP A 131 10.12 -9.00 -2.06
CA ASP A 131 11.05 -8.07 -1.43
C ASP A 131 11.58 -8.58 -0.07
N SER A 132 10.91 -9.56 0.54
CA SER A 132 11.42 -10.23 1.73
C SER A 132 12.75 -10.93 1.43
N GLU A 133 13.74 -10.75 2.32
CA GLU A 133 15.15 -11.15 2.13
C GLU A 133 15.36 -12.63 1.77
N VAL A 134 14.34 -13.47 1.97
CA VAL A 134 14.34 -14.91 1.65
C VAL A 134 14.31 -15.18 0.14
N ASN A 135 13.84 -14.25 -0.69
CA ASN A 135 13.59 -14.47 -2.13
C ASN A 135 14.56 -13.75 -3.08
N LEU A 136 15.54 -13.00 -2.57
CA LEU A 136 16.59 -12.44 -3.42
C LEU A 136 17.51 -13.57 -3.93
N PRO A 137 17.70 -13.72 -5.26
CA PRO A 137 18.65 -14.68 -5.82
C PRO A 137 20.09 -14.15 -5.63
N PHE A 138 20.48 -13.87 -4.39
CA PHE A 138 21.85 -13.51 -4.04
C PHE A 138 22.82 -14.65 -4.33
N GLU A 139 22.36 -15.89 -4.52
CA GLU A 139 23.23 -16.96 -5.00
C GLU A 139 23.78 -16.69 -6.41
N GLY A 140 22.95 -16.19 -7.32
CA GLY A 140 23.38 -15.84 -8.67
C GLY A 140 24.35 -14.66 -8.66
N ALA A 141 23.99 -13.60 -7.94
CA ALA A 141 24.82 -12.41 -7.79
C ALA A 141 26.15 -12.70 -7.06
N ARG A 142 26.14 -13.55 -6.02
CA ARG A 142 27.35 -13.98 -5.31
C ARG A 142 28.25 -14.85 -6.18
N LYS A 143 27.69 -15.80 -6.95
CA LYS A 143 28.47 -16.62 -7.90
C LYS A 143 29.13 -15.74 -8.96
N LEU A 144 28.40 -14.76 -9.49
CA LEU A 144 28.94 -13.80 -10.44
C LEU A 144 30.05 -12.95 -9.82
N HIS A 145 29.85 -12.42 -8.61
CA HIS A 145 30.87 -11.66 -7.89
C HIS A 145 32.13 -12.49 -7.63
N CYS A 146 31.99 -13.73 -7.16
CA CYS A 146 33.12 -14.63 -6.96
C CYS A 146 33.89 -14.85 -8.27
N HIS A 147 33.21 -15.19 -9.36
CA HIS A 147 33.86 -15.39 -10.66
C HIS A 147 34.55 -14.14 -11.22
N LEU A 148 33.95 -12.96 -11.09
CA LEU A 148 34.58 -11.71 -11.54
C LEU A 148 35.81 -11.38 -10.71
N THR A 149 35.79 -11.65 -9.41
CA THR A 149 36.93 -11.40 -8.51
C THR A 149 38.06 -12.42 -8.75
N GLU A 150 37.73 -13.67 -9.07
CA GLU A 150 38.69 -14.71 -9.45
C GLU A 150 39.39 -14.37 -10.78
N LEU A 151 38.64 -13.88 -11.78
CA LEU A 151 39.17 -13.46 -13.08
C LEU A 151 40.11 -12.24 -12.98
N ASP A 152 39.78 -11.25 -12.13
CA ASP A 152 40.66 -10.10 -11.89
C ASP A 152 41.97 -10.48 -11.17
N SER A 153 41.91 -11.51 -10.32
CA SER A 153 43.07 -12.03 -9.59
C SER A 153 44.03 -12.81 -10.49
N GLU A 154 43.53 -13.49 -11.54
CA GLU A 154 44.36 -14.17 -12.54
C GLU A 154 44.94 -13.19 -13.59
N SER A 155 44.21 -12.12 -13.93
CA SER A 155 44.63 -11.09 -14.89
C SER A 155 45.78 -10.21 -14.38
N THR A 156 45.86 -10.00 -13.06
CA THR A 156 46.89 -9.17 -12.42
C THR A 156 48.21 -9.90 -12.13
N GLY A 157 48.33 -11.18 -12.50
CA GLY A 157 49.51 -12.02 -12.26
C GLY A 157 50.55 -12.10 -13.40
N TYR A 158 50.28 -11.56 -14.60
CA TYR A 158 51.21 -11.58 -15.73
C TYR A 158 51.67 -10.16 -16.08
N GLY A 159 52.61 -9.65 -15.30
CA GLY A 159 53.24 -8.35 -15.51
C GLY A 159 54.51 -8.16 -14.68
N GLN A 160 55.44 -9.11 -14.78
CA GLN A 160 56.85 -8.93 -14.43
C GLN A 160 57.73 -9.25 -15.62
#